data_AF-A0A8D8AKY9-F1
#
_entry.id   AF-A0A8D8AKY9-F1
#
_cell.length_a   1.000
_cell.length_b   1.000
_cell.length_c   1.000
_cell.angle_alpha   90.00
_cell.angle_beta   90.00
_cell.angle_gamma   90.00
#
_symmetry.space_group_name_H-M   'P 1'
#
loop_
_entity.id
_entity.type
_entity.pdbx_description
1 polymer ?
#
loop_
_entity_poly.entity_id
_entity_poly.type
_entity_poly.pdbx_seq_one_letter_code
_entity_poly.pdbx_strand_id
1 'polypeptide(L)'
;MDVGLVEKTIGFHGLPLQKIWEGERGESDLARLGIISPDFSVYQSRQKILNFHDRAKRFKLHQFLSKKADLLFDRALSVQAPRRERCAPGDFQQNEKFLIPPIDVFVDADSHEKITHFLEVLDQTGYF
;
A
#
# COMPACT_ATOMS: atom_id res chain seq x y z
N MET A 1 -19.28 7.47 3.69
CA MET A 1 -17.92 7.25 4.23
C MET A 1 -17.94 6.28 5.39
N ASP A 2 -16.95 5.41 5.48
CA ASP A 2 -16.63 4.55 6.62
C ASP A 2 -15.83 5.34 7.67
N VAL A 3 -16.53 5.80 8.71
CA VAL A 3 -15.96 6.64 9.78
C VAL A 3 -14.86 5.92 10.54
N GLY A 4 -14.97 4.61 10.76
CA GLY A 4 -13.95 3.85 11.49
C GLY A 4 -12.64 3.74 10.71
N LEU A 5 -12.72 3.67 9.38
CA LEU A 5 -11.53 3.70 8.53
C LEU A 5 -10.88 5.10 8.50
N VAL A 6 -11.69 6.15 8.49
CA VAL A 6 -11.20 7.54 8.61
C VAL A 6 -10.46 7.71 9.92
N GLU A 7 -11.05 7.32 11.05
CA GLU A 7 -10.45 7.44 12.38
C GLU A 7 -9.10 6.72 12.46
N LYS A 8 -9.02 5.47 11.99
CA LYS A 8 -7.75 4.71 11.91
C LYS A 8 -6.71 5.41 11.06
N THR A 9 -7.13 6.00 9.93
CA THR A 9 -6.22 6.70 9.02
C THR A 9 -5.68 7.98 9.67
N ILE A 10 -6.55 8.78 10.30
CA ILE A 10 -6.14 9.95 11.07
C ILE A 10 -5.16 9.55 12.18
N GLY A 11 -5.50 8.52 12.97
CA GLY A 11 -4.66 8.00 14.05
C GLY A 11 -3.27 7.54 13.59
N PHE A 12 -3.20 6.87 12.44
CA PHE A 12 -1.94 6.39 11.86
C PHE A 12 -1.04 7.51 11.34
N HIS A 13 -1.63 8.55 10.74
CA HIS A 13 -0.88 9.66 10.14
C HIS A 13 -0.62 10.82 11.10
N GLY A 14 -1.34 10.85 12.22
CA GLY A 14 -1.16 11.81 13.31
C GLY A 14 -1.71 13.19 13.03
N LEU A 15 -1.37 14.11 13.94
CA LEU A 15 -1.73 15.53 13.87
C LEU A 15 -1.44 16.21 12.51
N PRO A 16 -0.36 15.87 11.77
CA PRO A 16 -0.13 16.49 10.46
C PRO A 16 -1.22 16.18 9.42
N LEU A 17 -1.80 14.96 9.44
CA LEU A 17 -2.94 14.68 8.56
C LEU A 17 -4.21 15.35 9.07
N GLN A 18 -4.46 15.34 10.38
CA GLN A 18 -5.63 16.01 10.97
C GLN A 18 -5.70 17.49 10.55
N LYS A 19 -4.59 18.22 10.66
CA LYS A 19 -4.54 19.64 10.27
C LYS A 19 -4.82 19.85 8.79
N ILE A 20 -4.27 19.01 7.92
CA ILE A 20 -4.49 19.09 6.47
C ILE A 20 -5.94 18.71 6.14
N TRP A 21 -6.51 17.75 6.85
CA TRP A 21 -7.90 17.33 6.69
C TRP A 21 -8.86 18.47 6.99
N GLU A 22 -8.72 19.10 8.15
CA GLU A 22 -9.56 20.23 8.56
C GLU A 22 -9.36 21.44 7.65
N GLY A 23 -8.14 21.69 7.16
CA GLY A 23 -7.89 22.76 6.18
C GLY A 23 -8.54 22.53 4.81
N GLU A 24 -8.69 21.28 4.37
CA GLU A 24 -9.22 20.94 3.03
C GLU A 24 -10.73 20.63 3.03
N ARG A 25 -11.26 20.08 4.13
CA ARG A 25 -12.69 19.68 4.25
C ARG A 25 -13.51 20.59 5.18
N GLY A 26 -12.87 21.59 5.77
CA GLY A 26 -13.48 22.53 6.69
C GLY A 26 -13.18 22.20 8.15
N GLU A 27 -13.11 23.26 8.95
CA GLU A 27 -12.85 23.13 10.38
C GLU A 27 -13.91 22.23 11.04
N SER A 28 -13.46 21.39 11.97
CA SER A 28 -14.32 20.46 12.71
C SER A 28 -15.05 19.41 11.85
N ASP A 29 -14.62 19.15 10.61
CA ASP A 29 -15.17 18.06 9.78
C ASP A 29 -15.06 16.69 10.49
N LEU A 30 -13.93 16.41 11.14
CA LEU A 30 -13.73 15.18 11.91
C LEU A 30 -14.67 15.08 13.10
N ALA A 31 -14.85 16.18 13.85
CA ALA A 31 -15.78 16.23 14.97
C ALA A 31 -17.24 16.03 14.51
N ARG A 32 -17.62 16.59 13.35
CA ARG A 32 -18.92 16.34 12.71
C ARG A 32 -19.12 14.89 12.30
N LEU A 33 -18.04 14.19 11.96
CA LEU A 33 -18.03 12.74 11.71
C LEU A 33 -18.04 11.91 13.01
N GLY A 34 -17.98 12.55 14.19
CA GLY A 34 -17.93 11.88 15.50
C GLY A 34 -16.52 11.52 15.97
N ILE A 35 -15.47 11.92 15.24
CA ILE A 35 -14.07 11.65 15.58
C ILE A 35 -13.53 12.85 16.36
N ILE A 36 -13.54 12.74 17.69
CA ILE A 36 -13.15 13.84 18.60
C ILE A 36 -11.71 13.66 19.10
N SER A 37 -11.33 12.43 19.46
CA SER A 37 -10.04 12.11 20.06
C SER A 37 -9.42 10.85 19.43
N PRO A 38 -8.92 10.92 18.19
CA PRO A 38 -8.31 9.78 17.53
C PRO A 38 -7.03 9.33 18.25
N ASP A 39 -6.81 8.01 18.33
CA ASP A 39 -5.61 7.44 18.95
C ASP A 39 -4.37 7.63 18.06
N PHE A 40 -3.37 8.32 18.59
CA PHE A 40 -2.09 8.59 17.92
C PHE A 40 -0.93 7.72 18.40
N SER A 41 -1.16 6.69 19.22
CA SER A 41 -0.13 5.78 19.74
C SER A 41 0.76 5.20 18.64
N VAL A 42 0.15 4.76 17.52
CA VAL A 42 0.84 4.21 16.35
C VAL A 42 1.67 5.27 15.62
N TYR A 43 1.17 6.50 15.53
CA TYR A 43 1.94 7.60 14.94
C TYR A 43 3.17 7.94 15.79
N GLN A 44 2.99 8.04 17.11
CA GLN A 44 4.05 8.37 18.06
C GLN A 44 5.17 7.32 18.07
N SER A 45 4.82 6.03 18.13
CA SER A 45 5.79 4.93 18.11
C SER A 45 6.63 4.85 16.83
N ARG A 46 6.14 5.42 15.73
CA ARG A 46 6.78 5.40 14.40
C ARG A 46 7.37 6.74 14.00
N GLN A 47 7.38 7.72 14.90
CA GLN A 47 7.80 9.07 14.58
C GLN A 47 9.28 9.08 14.19
N LYS A 48 9.57 9.41 12.93
CA LYS A 48 10.92 9.50 12.37
C LYS A 48 11.21 10.94 11.97
N ILE A 49 12.48 11.35 12.06
CA ILE A 49 12.94 12.61 11.49
C ILE A 49 12.96 12.44 9.97
N LEU A 50 12.00 13.06 9.28
CA LEU A 50 11.95 13.08 7.82
C LEU A 50 12.80 14.20 7.26
N ASN A 51 13.50 13.96 6.16
CA ASN A 51 14.15 15.01 5.37
C ASN A 51 13.11 15.89 4.64
N PHE A 52 13.54 17.01 4.05
CA PHE A 52 12.64 17.95 3.38
C PHE A 52 11.82 17.30 2.25
N HIS A 53 12.47 16.50 1.41
CA HIS A 53 11.81 15.84 0.28
C HIS A 53 10.73 14.84 0.73
N ASP A 54 11.01 14.06 1.77
CA ASP A 54 10.05 13.13 2.35
C ASP A 54 8.87 13.84 3.03
N ARG A 55 9.12 15.00 3.66
CA ARG A 55 8.04 15.85 4.17
C ARG A 55 7.13 16.35 3.05
N ALA A 56 7.70 16.80 1.92
CA ALA A 56 6.93 17.26 0.77
C ALA A 56 6.09 16.13 0.15
N LYS A 57 6.65 14.93 0.00
CA LYS A 57 5.89 13.74 -0.45
C LYS A 57 4.76 13.41 0.51
N ARG A 58 5.04 13.40 1.82
CA ARG A 58 4.02 13.11 2.84
C ARG A 58 2.91 14.16 2.87
N PHE A 59 3.25 15.43 2.68
CA PHE A 59 2.27 16.50 2.56
C PHE A 59 1.32 16.27 1.37
N LYS A 60 1.86 15.97 0.18
CA LYS A 60 1.04 15.64 -1.00
C LYS A 60 0.14 14.42 -0.77
N LEU A 61 0.66 13.38 -0.11
CA LEU A 61 -0.14 12.22 0.28
C LEU A 61 -1.30 12.63 1.19
N HIS A 62 -1.04 13.44 2.21
CA HIS A 62 -2.10 13.90 3.13
C HIS A 62 -3.17 14.73 2.43
N GLN A 63 -2.78 15.61 1.48
CA GLN A 63 -3.74 16.34 0.65
C GLN A 63 -4.57 15.42 -0.23
N PHE A 64 -3.94 14.39 -0.81
CA PHE A 64 -4.67 13.40 -1.61
C PHE A 64 -5.71 12.67 -0.75
N LEU A 65 -5.33 12.21 0.44
CA LEU A 65 -6.21 11.52 1.38
C LEU A 65 -7.43 12.37 1.75
N SER A 66 -7.25 13.66 2.08
CA SER A 66 -8.36 14.55 2.45
C SER A 66 -9.25 14.91 1.26
N LYS A 67 -8.67 15.25 0.10
CA LYS A 67 -9.43 15.64 -1.11
C LYS A 67 -10.22 14.50 -1.73
N LYS A 68 -9.70 13.27 -1.66
CA LYS A 68 -10.33 12.08 -2.23
C LYS A 68 -11.04 11.22 -1.19
N ALA A 69 -11.20 11.73 0.03
CA ALA A 69 -11.73 10.99 1.14
C ALA A 69 -13.11 10.35 0.85
N ASP A 70 -14.01 11.06 0.17
CA ASP A 70 -15.37 10.54 -0.08
C ASP A 70 -15.36 9.26 -0.92
N LEU A 71 -14.38 9.17 -1.83
CA LEU A 71 -14.15 7.99 -2.67
C LEU A 71 -13.29 6.95 -1.95
N LEU A 72 -12.20 7.36 -1.28
CA LEU A 72 -11.27 6.43 -0.63
C LEU A 72 -11.89 5.69 0.56
N PHE A 73 -12.76 6.38 1.31
CA PHE A 73 -13.43 5.82 2.47
C PHE A 73 -14.88 5.45 2.16
N ASP A 74 -15.23 5.21 0.90
CA ASP A 74 -16.57 4.72 0.58
C ASP A 74 -16.80 3.31 1.17
N ARG A 75 -17.91 3.14 1.87
CA ARG A 75 -18.28 1.89 2.52
C ARG A 75 -18.53 0.77 1.50
N ALA A 76 -18.99 1.12 0.30
CA ALA A 76 -19.18 0.15 -0.78
C ALA A 76 -17.86 -0.52 -1.21
N LEU A 77 -16.76 0.23 -1.20
CA LEU A 77 -15.42 -0.29 -1.51
C LEU A 77 -14.85 -1.13 -0.37
N SER A 78 -15.21 -0.82 0.88
CA SER A 78 -14.79 -1.57 2.08
C SER A 78 -15.45 -2.96 2.16
N VAL A 79 -16.69 -3.11 1.66
CA VAL A 79 -17.48 -4.36 1.72
C VAL A 79 -17.13 -5.33 0.58
N GLN A 80 -16.62 -4.83 -0.56
CA GLN A 80 -16.36 -5.64 -1.75
C GLN A 80 -14.97 -6.28 -1.84
N ALA A 81 -14.06 -6.06 -0.89
CA ALA A 81 -12.88 -6.89 -0.83
C ALA A 81 -13.33 -8.29 -0.38
N PRO A 82 -13.35 -9.34 -1.24
CA PRO A 82 -13.41 -10.69 -0.71
C PRO A 82 -12.28 -10.76 0.30
N ARG A 83 -12.67 -11.09 1.54
CA ARG A 83 -11.77 -11.30 2.66
C ARG A 83 -10.57 -12.02 2.08
N ARG A 84 -9.40 -11.37 2.03
CA ARG A 84 -8.17 -12.06 1.64
C ARG A 84 -8.14 -13.26 2.57
N GLU A 85 -8.49 -14.43 2.05
CA GLU A 85 -8.22 -15.67 2.73
C GLU A 85 -6.76 -15.54 3.08
N ARG A 86 -6.43 -15.70 4.36
CA ARG A 86 -5.05 -15.61 4.79
C ARG A 86 -4.38 -16.76 4.05
N CYS A 87 -3.76 -16.48 2.90
CA CYS A 87 -2.94 -17.45 2.21
C CYS A 87 -1.96 -17.94 3.26
N ALA A 88 -1.98 -19.24 3.53
CA ALA A 88 -0.95 -19.80 4.37
C ALA A 88 0.40 -19.49 3.68
N PRO A 89 1.49 -19.31 4.43
CA PRO A 89 2.81 -19.21 3.82
C PRO A 89 3.02 -20.44 2.92
N GLY A 90 2.99 -20.26 1.60
CA GLY A 90 3.06 -21.37 0.62
C GLY A 90 1.96 -21.39 -0.45
N ASP A 91 0.82 -20.72 -0.26
CA ASP A 91 -0.31 -20.72 -1.21
C ASP A 91 -0.12 -19.75 -2.40
N PHE A 92 1.07 -19.75 -3.01
CA PHE A 92 1.35 -18.94 -4.20
C PHE A 92 0.58 -19.40 -5.45
N GLN A 93 0.05 -20.63 -5.43
CA GLN A 93 -0.64 -21.24 -6.57
C GLN A 93 -2.04 -20.67 -6.84
N GLN A 94 -2.65 -19.93 -5.90
CA GLN A 94 -4.04 -19.49 -6.05
C GLN A 94 -4.19 -18.10 -6.70
N ASN A 95 -3.10 -17.38 -6.97
CA ASN A 95 -3.16 -16.18 -7.80
C ASN A 95 -2.88 -16.54 -9.26
N GLU A 96 -3.90 -17.03 -9.97
CA GLU A 96 -3.84 -17.26 -11.43
C GLU A 96 -3.44 -16.00 -12.23
N LYS A 97 -3.50 -14.81 -11.61
CA LYS A 97 -3.08 -13.54 -12.20
C LYS A 97 -1.63 -13.14 -11.93
N PHE A 98 -0.88 -13.89 -11.12
CA PHE A 98 0.53 -13.63 -10.87
C PHE A 98 1.38 -14.66 -11.59
N LEU A 99 1.80 -14.30 -12.81
CA LEU A 99 2.85 -15.04 -13.50
C LEU A 99 4.17 -14.69 -12.80
N ILE A 100 4.69 -15.63 -12.01
CA ILE A 100 6.03 -15.52 -11.44
C ILE A 100 7.01 -15.60 -12.61
N PRO A 101 7.86 -14.58 -12.83
CA PRO A 101 8.87 -14.65 -13.88
C PRO A 101 9.81 -15.83 -13.64
N PRO A 102 10.30 -16.51 -14.69
CA PRO A 102 11.29 -17.58 -14.54
C PRO A 102 12.53 -17.04 -13.82
N ILE A 103 13.19 -17.92 -13.05
CA ILE A 103 14.31 -17.56 -12.17
C ILE A 103 15.43 -16.84 -12.91
N ASP A 104 15.64 -17.14 -14.19
CA ASP A 104 16.66 -16.55 -15.06
C ASP A 104 16.54 -15.03 -15.21
N VAL A 105 15.35 -14.47 -15.01
CA VAL A 105 15.12 -13.00 -15.01
C VAL A 105 15.84 -12.33 -13.84
N PHE A 106 16.01 -13.04 -12.72
CA PHE A 106 16.60 -12.52 -11.50
C PHE A 106 18.08 -12.87 -11.36
N VAL A 107 18.61 -13.72 -12.24
CA VAL A 107 20.04 -14.00 -12.28
C VAL A 107 20.74 -12.83 -12.98
N ASP A 108 21.61 -12.16 -12.22
CA ASP A 108 22.52 -11.12 -12.74
C ASP A 108 23.71 -11.79 -13.45
N ALA A 109 23.40 -12.59 -14.46
CA ALA A 109 24.37 -13.23 -15.35
C ALA A 109 24.53 -12.40 -16.62
N ASP A 110 25.76 -12.37 -17.15
CA ASP A 110 26.04 -11.75 -18.44
C ASP A 110 25.18 -12.38 -19.54
N SER A 111 24.76 -11.59 -20.53
CA SER A 111 23.85 -12.04 -21.60
C SER A 111 24.32 -13.31 -22.31
N HIS A 112 25.63 -13.54 -22.39
CA HIS A 112 26.22 -14.75 -22.96
C HIS A 112 25.94 -15.98 -22.10
N GLU A 113 26.07 -15.86 -20.78
CA GLU A 113 25.86 -16.94 -19.82
C GLU A 113 24.39 -17.37 -19.78
N LYS A 114 23.46 -16.40 -19.91
CA LYS A 114 22.02 -16.65 -20.07
C LYS A 114 21.69 -17.48 -21.31
N ILE A 115 22.35 -17.20 -22.44
CA ILE A 115 22.15 -17.94 -23.69
C ILE A 115 22.69 -19.36 -23.56
N THR A 116 23.88 -19.55 -22.99
CA THR A 116 24.42 -20.91 -22.75
C THR A 116 23.56 -21.74 -21.82
N HIS A 117 23.10 -21.18 -20.70
CA HIS A 117 22.20 -21.90 -19.78
C HIS A 117 20.88 -22.27 -20.46
N PHE A 118 20.29 -21.34 -21.22
CA PHE A 118 19.08 -21.62 -22.00
C PHE A 118 19.29 -22.77 -23.02
N LEU A 119 20.41 -22.78 -23.73
CA LEU A 119 20.73 -23.83 -24.70
C LEU A 119 20.99 -25.20 -24.01
N GLU A 120 21.67 -25.22 -22.87
CA GLU A 120 21.88 -26.44 -22.09
C GLU A 120 20.57 -27.02 -21.54
N VAL A 121 19.65 -26.17 -21.08
CA VAL A 121 18.32 -26.61 -20.64
C VAL A 121 17.50 -27.20 -21.80
N LEU A 122 17.61 -26.65 -23.00
CA LEU A 122 16.96 -27.21 -24.19
C LEU A 122 17.51 -28.59 -24.59
N ASP A 123 18.82 -28.78 -24.45
CA ASP A 123 19.48 -30.07 -24.72
C ASP A 123 19.04 -31.14 -23.71
N GLN A 124 18.90 -30.77 -22.43
CA GLN A 124 18.44 -31.67 -21.36
C GLN A 124 16.94 -32.01 -21.44
N THR A 125 16.13 -31.17 -22.09
CA THR A 125 14.67 -31.38 -22.24
C THR A 125 14.30 -32.17 -23.49
N GLY A 126 15.28 -32.70 -24.24
CA GLY A 126 15.06 -33.71 -25.27
C GLY A 126 14.31 -33.22 -26.51
N TYR A 127 14.45 -31.93 -26.83
CA TYR A 127 13.98 -31.38 -28.11
C TYR A 127 15.11 -31.31 -29.15
N PHE A 128 15.89 -32.39 -29.29
CA PHE A 128 16.59 -32.80 -30.53
C PHE A 128 16.90 -34.31 -30.47
#